data_AF-A0A1U7TDN1-F1
#
_entry.id   AF-A0A1U7TDN1-F1
#
_cell.length_a   1.000
_cell.length_b   1.000
_cell.length_c   1.000
_cell.angle_alpha   90.00
_cell.angle_beta   90.00
_cell.angle_gamma   90.00
#
_symmetry.space_group_name_H-M   'P 1'
#
loop_
_entity.id
_entity.type
_entity.pdbx_description
1 polymer ?
#
loop_
_entity_poly.entity_id
_entity_poly.type
_entity_poly.pdbx_seq_one_letter_code
_entity_poly.pdbx_strand_id
1 'polypeptide(L)'
;TYKKWSSEGRGGRRGHDAPMIAYDALLAAGNSWTELCHRAMFHSGESAATGTIAGCLFGLLHGLDGVPTGLHQELEHKAALEELGAALHRLSTEEK
;
A
#
# COMPACT_ATOMS: atom_id res chain seq x y z
N THR A 1 -2.51 -16.43 19.06
CA THR A 1 -1.46 -16.14 18.06
C THR A 1 -2.05 -16.07 16.68
N TYR A 2 -1.54 -15.19 15.81
CA TYR A 2 -1.99 -14.98 14.42
C TYR A 2 -2.11 -16.28 13.59
N LYS A 3 -1.36 -17.32 13.97
CA LYS A 3 -1.47 -18.69 13.43
C LYS A 3 -2.90 -19.25 13.40
N LYS A 4 -3.78 -18.91 14.34
CA LYS A 4 -5.18 -19.40 14.36
C LYS A 4 -6.05 -18.74 13.29
N TRP A 5 -5.66 -17.56 12.81
CA TRP A 5 -6.43 -16.76 11.88
C TRP A 5 -5.78 -16.67 10.48
N SER A 6 -4.50 -17.04 10.36
CA SER A 6 -3.82 -17.24 9.09
C SER A 6 -4.33 -18.52 8.45
N SER A 7 -5.14 -18.38 7.42
CA SER A 7 -5.90 -19.51 6.85
C SER A 7 -5.05 -20.59 6.18
N GLU A 8 -3.77 -20.37 5.89
CA GLU A 8 -2.93 -21.34 5.15
C GLU A 8 -1.43 -21.17 5.51
N GLY A 9 -1.11 -20.58 6.66
CA GLY A 9 0.28 -20.33 7.10
C GLY A 9 1.04 -19.22 6.34
N ARG A 10 0.40 -18.56 5.36
CA ARG A 10 0.97 -17.43 4.60
C ARG A 10 0.19 -16.15 4.90
N GLY A 11 0.80 -15.23 5.66
CA GLY A 11 0.17 -13.96 6.05
C GLY A 11 -0.02 -13.00 4.87
N GLY A 12 -1.15 -12.31 4.84
CA GLY A 12 -1.48 -11.31 3.81
C GLY A 12 -2.21 -11.88 2.59
N ARG A 13 -2.54 -13.16 2.60
CA ARG A 13 -3.15 -13.86 1.45
C ARG A 13 -4.68 -13.76 1.43
N ARG A 14 -5.30 -13.33 2.52
CA ARG A 14 -6.76 -13.27 2.67
C ARG A 14 -7.21 -11.83 2.86
N GLY A 15 -8.49 -11.60 2.60
CA GLY A 15 -9.11 -10.29 2.73
C GLY A 15 -9.05 -9.73 4.16
N HIS A 16 -8.89 -10.56 5.20
CA HIS A 16 -8.77 -10.08 6.57
C HIS A 16 -7.33 -9.73 6.98
N ASP A 17 -6.33 -10.47 6.50
CA ASP A 17 -4.95 -10.31 6.98
C ASP A 17 -4.10 -9.40 6.10
N ALA A 18 -4.39 -9.30 4.81
CA ALA A 18 -3.72 -8.34 3.91
C ALA A 18 -3.87 -6.88 4.39
N PRO A 19 -5.10 -6.37 4.61
CA PRO A 19 -5.26 -5.01 5.11
C PRO A 19 -4.78 -4.86 6.57
N MET A 20 -4.84 -5.91 7.40
CA MET A 20 -4.39 -5.82 8.79
C MET A 20 -2.87 -5.64 8.89
N ILE A 21 -2.09 -6.37 8.08
CA ILE A 21 -0.63 -6.19 7.99
C ILE A 21 -0.28 -4.82 7.39
N ALA A 22 -0.97 -4.40 6.34
CA ALA A 22 -0.78 -3.08 5.74
C ALA A 22 -1.05 -1.95 6.75
N TYR A 23 -2.12 -2.09 7.53
CA TYR A 23 -2.50 -1.13 8.57
C TYR A 23 -1.50 -1.09 9.73
N ASP A 24 -1.03 -2.24 10.21
CA ASP A 24 0.03 -2.31 11.23
C ASP A 24 1.32 -1.62 10.76
N ALA A 25 1.70 -1.85 9.51
CA ALA A 25 2.86 -1.18 8.91
C ALA A 25 2.68 0.33 8.83
N LEU A 26 1.51 0.83 8.42
CA LEU A 26 1.22 2.28 8.37
C LEU A 26 1.30 2.93 9.74
N LEU A 27 0.71 2.30 10.76
CA LEU A 27 0.75 2.82 12.14
C LEU A 27 2.17 2.93 12.67
N ALA A 28 3.04 1.99 12.31
CA ALA A 28 4.43 1.97 12.77
C ALA A 28 5.37 2.84 11.93
N ALA A 29 5.10 3.00 10.63
CA ALA A 29 5.98 3.71 9.70
C ALA A 29 5.91 5.23 9.81
N GLY A 30 4.79 5.78 10.27
CA GLY A 30 4.54 7.23 10.19
C GLY A 30 4.69 7.70 8.73
N ASN A 31 5.49 8.73 8.49
CA ASN A 31 5.79 9.24 7.15
C ASN A 31 7.05 8.62 6.50
N SER A 32 7.59 7.51 7.04
CA SER A 32 8.78 6.86 6.50
C SER A 32 8.39 5.79 5.47
N TRP A 33 8.59 6.10 4.18
CA TRP A 33 8.41 5.12 3.10
C TRP A 33 9.27 3.87 3.31
N THR A 34 10.53 4.04 3.73
CA THR A 34 11.45 2.93 3.99
C THR A 34 10.93 2.00 5.08
N GLU A 35 10.42 2.54 6.19
CA GLU A 35 9.87 1.72 7.28
C GLU A 35 8.59 0.99 6.86
N LEU A 36 7.75 1.65 6.04
CA LEU A 36 6.58 1.02 5.43
C LEU A 36 6.99 -0.19 4.58
N CYS A 37 7.99 -0.04 3.71
CA CYS A 37 8.47 -1.14 2.86
C CYS A 37 9.00 -2.31 3.70
N HIS A 38 9.83 -2.04 4.72
CA HIS A 38 10.36 -3.08 5.60
C HIS A 38 9.26 -3.91 6.27
N ARG A 39 8.12 -3.30 6.60
CA ARG A 39 7.02 -3.98 7.31
C ARG A 39 6.00 -4.62 6.37
N ALA A 40 5.57 -3.90 5.34
CA ALA A 40 4.45 -4.30 4.48
C ALA A 40 4.87 -4.99 3.18
N MET A 41 6.09 -4.76 2.69
CA MET A 41 6.53 -5.20 1.35
C MET A 41 7.63 -6.26 1.41
N PHE A 42 8.46 -6.24 2.45
CA PHE A 42 9.61 -7.13 2.60
C PHE A 42 9.40 -8.16 3.71
N HIS A 43 8.44 -9.07 3.49
CA HIS A 43 8.18 -10.20 4.39
C HIS A 43 7.84 -11.48 3.62
N SER A 44 7.91 -12.64 4.27
CA SER A 44 7.71 -13.97 3.68
C SER A 44 6.25 -14.33 3.34
N GLY A 45 5.34 -13.37 3.42
CA GLY A 45 3.90 -13.56 3.23
C GLY A 45 3.47 -13.39 1.77
N GLU A 46 2.24 -12.92 1.57
CA GLU A 46 1.77 -12.36 0.30
C GLU A 46 2.03 -10.86 0.30
N SER A 47 3.30 -10.50 0.14
CA SER A 47 3.78 -9.13 0.29
C SER A 47 3.29 -8.18 -0.82
N ALA A 48 2.93 -8.72 -1.99
CA ALA A 48 2.37 -7.92 -3.07
C ALA A 48 1.01 -7.32 -2.65
N ALA A 49 0.15 -8.11 -1.99
CA ALA A 49 -1.16 -7.65 -1.54
C ALA A 49 -1.05 -6.63 -0.41
N THR A 50 -0.27 -6.94 0.63
CA THR A 50 -0.05 -6.03 1.77
C THR A 50 0.64 -4.75 1.34
N GLY A 51 1.67 -4.85 0.49
CA GLY A 51 2.40 -3.72 -0.07
C GLY A 51 1.53 -2.81 -0.93
N THR A 52 0.67 -3.38 -1.77
CA THR A 52 -0.27 -2.60 -2.60
C THR A 52 -1.24 -1.78 -1.73
N ILE A 53 -1.83 -2.41 -0.72
CA ILE A 53 -2.76 -1.73 0.20
C ILE A 53 -2.01 -0.65 1.00
N ALA A 54 -0.86 -0.99 1.56
CA ALA A 54 -0.05 -0.07 2.37
C ALA A 54 0.42 1.14 1.56
N GLY A 55 0.93 0.91 0.35
CA GLY A 55 1.42 1.96 -0.54
C GLY A 55 0.31 2.92 -0.99
N CYS A 56 -0.88 2.39 -1.31
CA CYS A 56 -2.04 3.21 -1.63
C CYS A 56 -2.41 4.16 -0.47
N LEU A 57 -2.55 3.61 0.74
CA LEU A 57 -2.92 4.39 1.92
C LEU A 57 -1.82 5.39 2.33
N PHE A 58 -0.55 5.01 2.23
CA PHE A 58 0.58 5.92 2.49
C PHE A 58 0.55 7.10 1.51
N GLY A 59 0.35 6.83 0.22
CA GLY A 59 0.25 7.87 -0.81
C GLY A 59 -0.92 8.83 -0.59
N LEU A 60 -2.05 8.34 -0.08
CA LEU A 60 -3.18 9.20 0.29
C LEU A 60 -2.88 10.11 1.48
N LEU A 61 -2.07 9.65 2.45
CA LEU A 61 -1.74 10.39 3.67
C LEU A 61 -0.56 11.36 3.51
N HIS A 62 0.43 10.99 2.69
CA HIS A 62 1.73 11.65 2.62
C HIS A 62 2.12 12.08 1.21
N GLY A 63 1.31 11.78 0.19
CA GLY A 63 1.68 11.99 -1.20
C GLY A 63 2.88 11.11 -1.59
N LEU A 64 3.73 11.64 -2.47
CA LEU A 64 4.99 11.00 -2.86
C LEU A 64 6.20 11.54 -2.09
N ASP A 65 5.97 12.38 -1.08
CA ASP A 65 7.03 12.97 -0.28
C ASP A 65 7.77 11.87 0.49
N GLY A 66 9.08 11.79 0.30
CA GLY A 66 9.92 10.76 0.90
C GLY A 66 9.93 9.42 0.16
N VAL A 67 9.16 9.26 -0.93
CA VAL A 67 9.27 8.11 -1.85
C VAL A 67 10.42 8.39 -2.83
N PRO A 68 11.45 7.52 -2.92
CA PRO A 68 12.54 7.71 -3.88
C PRO A 68 12.01 7.76 -5.33
N THR A 69 12.37 8.81 -6.06
CA THR A 69 11.87 9.07 -7.43
C THR A 69 12.11 7.90 -8.38
N GLY A 70 13.26 7.23 -8.25
CA GLY A 70 13.60 6.05 -9.05
C GLY A 70 12.64 4.86 -8.89
N LEU A 71 11.81 4.82 -7.84
CA LEU A 71 10.82 3.76 -7.67
C LEU A 71 9.53 3.98 -8.47
N HIS A 72 9.23 5.21 -8.88
CA HIS A 72 7.97 5.54 -9.53
C HIS A 72 8.11 6.33 -10.84
N GLN A 73 9.31 6.80 -11.18
CA GLN A 73 9.54 7.60 -12.39
C GLN A 73 9.29 6.81 -13.68
N GLU A 74 9.72 5.55 -13.72
CA GLU A 74 9.58 4.64 -14.87
C GLU A 74 8.66 3.45 -14.56
N LEU A 75 7.70 3.66 -13.65
CA LEU A 75 6.75 2.62 -13.26
C LEU A 75 5.94 2.15 -14.47
N GLU A 76 5.77 0.83 -14.59
CA GLU A 76 4.88 0.25 -15.58
C GLU A 76 3.47 0.86 -15.44
N HIS A 77 2.89 1.28 -16.57
CA HIS A 77 1.58 1.96 -16.61
C HIS A 77 1.46 3.28 -15.83
N LYS A 78 2.57 3.96 -15.48
CA LYS A 78 2.55 5.24 -14.75
C LYS A 78 1.53 6.24 -15.28
N ALA A 79 1.54 6.51 -16.59
CA ALA A 79 0.65 7.49 -17.20
C ALA A 79 -0.84 7.11 -17.02
N ALA A 80 -1.17 5.83 -17.18
CA ALA A 80 -2.54 5.34 -16.98
C ALA A 80 -2.97 5.42 -15.51
N LEU A 81 -2.06 5.13 -14.57
CA LEU A 81 -2.32 5.27 -13.13
C LEU A 81 -2.57 6.74 -12.74
N GLU A 82 -1.77 7.67 -13.27
CA GLU A 82 -1.93 9.11 -13.04
C GLU A 82 -3.26 9.63 -13.61
N GLU A 83 -3.61 9.22 -14.84
CA GLU A 83 -4.89 9.59 -15.47
C GLU A 83 -6.09 9.07 -14.68
N LEU A 84 -6.07 7.80 -14.27
CA LEU A 84 -7.13 7.20 -13.45
C LEU A 84 -7.24 7.87 -12.08
N GLY A 85 -6.12 8.16 -11.43
CA GLY A 85 -6.10 8.89 -10.15
C GLY A 85 -6.74 10.28 -10.27
N ALA A 86 -6.39 11.03 -11.31
CA ALA A 86 -6.98 12.35 -11.57
C ALA A 86 -8.48 12.26 -11.90
N ALA A 87 -8.91 11.25 -12.66
CA ALA A 87 -10.31 11.02 -12.97
C ALA A 87 -11.14 10.67 -11.73
N LEU A 88 -10.65 9.76 -10.88
CA LEU A 88 -11.30 9.40 -9.62
C LEU A 88 -11.40 10.60 -8.67
N HIS A 89 -10.34 11.40 -8.56
CA HIS A 89 -10.36 12.60 -7.73
C HIS A 89 -11.42 13.58 -8.19
N ARG A 90 -11.44 13.90 -9.49
CA ARG A 90 -12.45 14.79 -10.09
C ARG A 90 -13.87 14.31 -9.81
N LEU A 91 -14.18 13.05 -10.10
CA LEU A 91 -15.52 12.47 -9.83
C LEU A 91 -15.91 12.60 -8.35
N SER A 92 -14.97 12.31 -7.43
CA SER A 92 -15.23 12.42 -5.98
C SER A 92 -15.50 13.85 -5.49
N THR A 93 -15.10 14.87 -6.26
CA THR A 93 -15.26 16.28 -5.91
C THR A 93 -16.41 16.97 -6.64
N GLU A 94 -16.88 16.41 -7.76
CA GLU A 94 -17.98 16.93 -8.57
C GLU A 94 -19.35 16.39 -8.12
N GLU A 95 -19.41 15.19 -7.54
CA GLU A 95 -20.60 14.66 -6.87
C GLU A 95 -20.81 15.38 -5.52
N LYS A 96 -21.52 16.51 -5.55
CA LYS A 96 -22.10 17.18 -4.37
C LYS A 96 -23.59 16.88 -4.24
#